data_AF-A0A924SYQ5-F1
#
_entry.id   AF-A0A924SYQ5-F1
#
_cell.length_a   1.000
_cell.length_b   1.000
_cell.length_c   1.000
_cell.angle_alpha   90.00
_cell.angle_beta   90.00
_cell.angle_gamma   90.00
#
_symmetry.space_group_name_H-M   'P 1'
#
loop_
_entity.id
_entity.type
_entity.pdbx_description
1 polymer ?
#
loop_
_entity_poly.entity_id
_entity_poly.type
_entity_poly.pdbx_seq_one_letter_code
_entity_poly.pdbx_strand_id
1 'polypeptide(L)'
;MGVRLRVSTEQPLLASARAAGIELPSSCRNGTCRTCLCRLIQGQVSYRIEWPGLSFEEKRNGFILPCVAYPASDLVMDAPEAKRLNASAPSAAG
;
A
#
# COMPACT_ATOMS: atom_id res chain seq x y z
N MET A 1 -12.60 -11.30 7.68
CA MET A 1 -13.45 -10.19 7.21
C MET A 1 -12.57 -9.25 6.39
N GLY A 2 -12.96 -8.93 5.16
CA GLY A 2 -12.23 -7.99 4.29
C GLY A 2 -13.02 -6.71 4.04
N VAL A 3 -12.36 -5.68 3.54
CA VAL A 3 -12.99 -4.46 3.00
C VAL A 3 -12.81 -4.42 1.50
N ARG A 4 -13.81 -3.87 0.79
CA ARG A 4 -13.68 -3.49 -0.62
C ARG A 4 -13.85 -2.00 -0.73
N LEU A 5 -12.90 -1.35 -1.37
CA LEU A 5 -12.79 0.09 -1.43
C LEU A 5 -12.43 0.49 -2.85
N ARG A 6 -12.95 1.62 -3.31
CA ARG A 6 -12.48 2.24 -4.54
C ARG A 6 -11.33 3.18 -4.20
N VAL A 7 -10.26 3.08 -4.96
CA VAL A 7 -9.00 3.78 -4.73
C VAL A 7 -8.53 4.42 -6.03
N SER A 8 -7.90 5.59 -5.94
CA SER A 8 -7.36 6.28 -7.11
C SER A 8 -6.08 5.60 -7.62
N THR A 9 -5.90 5.55 -8.94
CA THR A 9 -4.72 4.98 -9.61
C THR A 9 -3.60 6.00 -9.84
N GLU A 10 -3.90 7.28 -9.68
CA GLU A 10 -2.95 8.39 -9.84
C GLU A 10 -1.98 8.56 -8.66
N GLN A 11 -2.24 7.87 -7.54
CA GLN A 11 -1.47 7.97 -6.31
C GLN A 11 -1.06 6.58 -5.78
N PRO A 12 -0.02 6.51 -4.92
CA PRO A 12 0.41 5.25 -4.31
C PRO A 12 -0.69 4.61 -3.49
N LEU A 13 -0.67 3.28 -3.40
CA LEU A 13 -1.65 2.49 -2.66
C LEU A 13 -1.82 2.94 -1.21
N LEU A 14 -0.73 3.37 -0.54
CA LEU A 14 -0.80 3.91 0.82
C LEU A 14 -1.71 5.15 0.89
N ALA A 15 -1.52 6.10 -0.03
CA ALA A 15 -2.31 7.32 -0.07
C ALA A 15 -3.76 7.02 -0.46
N SER A 16 -3.98 6.09 -1.39
CA SER A 16 -5.33 5.74 -1.84
C SER A 16 -6.10 4.94 -0.80
N ALA A 17 -5.44 4.02 -0.09
CA ALA A 17 -6.01 3.34 1.07
C ALA A 17 -6.44 4.36 2.13
N ARG A 18 -5.58 5.34 2.44
CA ARG A 18 -5.87 6.37 3.44
C ARG A 18 -7.07 7.23 3.05
N ALA A 19 -7.13 7.66 1.79
CA ALA A 19 -8.27 8.41 1.25
C ALA A 19 -9.58 7.59 1.30
N ALA A 20 -9.48 6.28 1.16
CA ALA A 20 -10.60 5.36 1.30
C ALA A 20 -10.92 4.96 2.76
N GLY A 21 -10.28 5.60 3.74
CA GLY A 21 -10.52 5.35 5.17
C GLY A 21 -9.77 4.14 5.73
N ILE A 22 -8.67 3.71 5.11
CA ILE A 22 -7.78 2.65 5.62
C ILE A 22 -6.38 3.20 5.82
N GLU A 23 -5.89 3.13 7.04
CA GLU A 23 -4.50 3.43 7.36
C GLU A 23 -3.65 2.16 7.33
N LEU A 24 -2.62 2.17 6.49
CA LEU A 24 -1.58 1.14 6.47
C LEU A 24 -0.37 1.64 7.28
N PRO A 25 0.36 0.74 7.95
CA PRO A 25 1.59 1.12 8.66
C PRO A 25 2.57 1.75 7.67
N SER A 26 3.16 2.90 8.03
CA SER A 26 4.15 3.56 7.18
C SER A 26 5.06 4.47 8.01
N SER A 27 6.32 4.60 7.57
CA SER A 27 7.31 5.49 8.19
C SER A 27 7.99 6.38 7.14
N CYS A 28 8.97 5.87 6.37
CA CYS A 28 9.74 6.69 5.42
C CYS A 28 8.97 7.14 4.16
N ARG A 29 7.90 6.43 3.79
CA ARG A 29 7.11 6.63 2.55
C ARG A 29 7.92 6.67 1.24
N ASN A 30 9.16 6.21 1.24
CA ASN A 30 10.06 6.19 0.08
C ASN A 30 10.55 4.78 -0.32
N GLY A 31 9.90 3.73 0.21
CA GLY A 31 10.20 2.35 -0.18
C GLY A 31 11.47 1.73 0.44
N THR A 32 12.04 2.32 1.49
CA THR A 32 13.29 1.86 2.12
C THR A 32 13.12 1.24 3.51
N CYS A 33 12.27 1.81 4.37
CA CYS A 33 12.10 1.35 5.77
C CYS A 33 11.33 0.02 5.92
N ARG A 34 10.62 -0.42 4.86
CA ARG A 34 9.80 -1.64 4.84
C ARG A 34 8.64 -1.70 5.86
N THR A 35 8.37 -0.65 6.64
CA THR A 35 7.19 -0.56 7.53
C THR A 35 5.87 -0.75 6.77
N CYS A 36 5.82 -0.36 5.50
CA CYS A 36 4.62 -0.46 4.67
C CYS A 36 4.42 -1.86 4.05
N LEU A 37 5.34 -2.81 4.25
CA LEU A 37 5.34 -4.11 3.58
C LEU A 37 4.02 -4.87 3.79
N CYS A 38 3.40 -5.28 2.69
CA CYS A 38 2.17 -6.07 2.69
C CYS A 38 2.24 -7.13 1.58
N ARG A 39 1.35 -8.13 1.60
CA ARG A 39 1.30 -9.15 0.56
C ARG A 39 0.15 -8.90 -0.40
N LEU A 40 0.46 -8.81 -1.69
CA LEU A 40 -0.49 -8.85 -2.78
C LEU A 40 -0.95 -10.30 -2.98
N ILE A 41 -2.25 -10.53 -2.81
CA ILE A 41 -2.90 -11.83 -3.00
C ILE A 41 -3.39 -11.98 -4.44
N GLN A 42 -3.88 -10.89 -5.03
CA GLN A 42 -4.38 -10.86 -6.40
C GLN A 42 -4.22 -9.48 -7.01
N GLY A 43 -4.09 -9.41 -8.33
CA GLY A 43 -3.95 -8.17 -9.08
C GLY A 43 -2.51 -7.85 -9.42
N GLN A 44 -2.28 -6.64 -9.91
CA GLN A 44 -0.96 -6.17 -10.30
C GLN A 44 -0.73 -4.75 -9.81
N VAL A 45 0.52 -4.48 -9.46
CA VAL A 45 0.98 -3.15 -9.07
C VAL A 45 2.18 -2.77 -9.92
N SER A 46 2.28 -1.48 -10.22
CA SER A 46 3.42 -0.90 -10.93
C SER A 46 4.20 0.01 -9.99
N TYR A 47 5.51 0.08 -10.19
CA TYR A 47 6.39 0.97 -9.47
C TYR A 47 6.90 2.03 -10.45
N ARG A 48 6.83 3.30 -10.06
CA ARG A 48 7.46 4.40 -10.82
C ARG A 48 8.95 4.57 -10.50
N ILE A 49 9.41 3.87 -9.46
CA ILE A 49 10.82 3.81 -9.07
C ILE A 49 11.44 2.51 -9.59
N GLU A 50 12.70 2.59 -9.97
CA GLU A 50 13.42 1.49 -10.64
C GLU A 50 13.57 0.26 -9.72
N TRP A 51 13.78 0.48 -8.43
CA TRP A 51 13.90 -0.57 -7.43
C TRP A 51 13.27 -0.17 -6.09
N PRO A 52 12.04 -0.62 -5.77
CA PRO A 52 11.62 -0.67 -4.37
C PRO A 52 12.57 -1.60 -3.61
N GLY A 53 12.82 -1.37 -2.31
CA GLY A 53 13.68 -2.18 -1.44
C GLY A 53 13.17 -3.61 -1.16
N LEU A 54 12.77 -4.31 -2.21
CA LEU A 54 12.24 -5.66 -2.28
C LEU A 54 13.17 -6.52 -3.15
N SER A 55 13.57 -7.67 -2.63
CA SER A 55 14.29 -8.68 -3.40
C SER A 55 13.38 -9.34 -4.45
N PHE A 56 13.98 -9.98 -5.44
CA PHE A 56 13.24 -10.68 -6.49
C PHE A 56 12.32 -11.80 -5.93
N GLU A 57 12.78 -12.54 -4.93
CA GLU A 57 11.96 -13.53 -4.23
C GLU A 57 10.77 -12.92 -3.52
N GLU A 58 10.94 -11.74 -2.91
CA GLU A 58 9.84 -11.04 -2.24
C GLU A 58 8.76 -10.64 -3.26
N LYS A 59 9.17 -10.06 -4.40
CA LYS A 59 8.27 -9.74 -5.50
C LYS A 59 7.53 -10.99 -6.00
N ARG A 60 8.22 -12.13 -6.12
CA ARG A 60 7.61 -13.41 -6.51
C ARG A 60 6.64 -13.98 -5.48
N ASN A 61 6.93 -13.79 -4.20
CA ASN A 61 6.05 -14.18 -3.10
C ASN A 61 4.87 -13.20 -2.90
N GLY A 62 4.75 -12.20 -3.77
CA GLY A 62 3.67 -11.22 -3.74
C GLY A 62 3.89 -10.09 -2.74
N PHE A 63 5.08 -9.93 -2.15
CA PHE A 63 5.33 -8.80 -1.26
C PHE A 63 5.45 -7.50 -2.04
N ILE A 64 4.81 -6.46 -1.51
CA ILE A 64 4.75 -5.14 -2.13
C ILE A 64 4.94 -4.04 -1.09
N LEU A 65 5.41 -2.88 -1.56
CA LEU A 65 5.54 -1.66 -0.76
C LEU A 65 4.45 -0.65 -1.19
N PRO A 66 3.24 -0.68 -0.60
CA PRO A 66 2.12 0.20 -0.95
C PRO A 66 2.45 1.69 -0.87
N CYS A 67 3.47 2.07 -0.11
CA CYS A 67 3.93 3.45 -0.04
C CYS A 67 4.50 4.00 -1.36
N VAL A 68 4.95 3.13 -2.26
CA VAL A 68 5.52 3.49 -3.58
C VAL A 68 4.94 2.66 -4.74
N ALA A 69 4.04 1.72 -4.44
CA ALA A 69 3.34 0.91 -5.42
C ALA A 69 2.06 1.61 -5.89
N TYR A 70 1.82 1.57 -7.19
CA TYR A 70 0.62 2.10 -7.83
C TYR A 70 -0.28 0.94 -8.29
N PRO A 71 -1.60 1.03 -8.07
CA PRO A 71 -2.51 0.01 -8.59
C PRO A 71 -2.52 0.02 -10.12
N ALA A 72 -2.34 -1.14 -10.74
CA ALA A 72 -2.45 -1.31 -12.19
C ALA A 72 -3.77 -1.99 -12.61
N SER A 73 -4.50 -2.58 -11.66
CA SER A 73 -5.78 -3.27 -11.84
C SER A 73 -6.47 -3.45 -10.48
N ASP A 74 -7.65 -4.09 -10.46
CA ASP A 74 -8.26 -4.59 -9.23
C ASP A 74 -7.29 -5.50 -8.46
N LEU A 75 -7.16 -5.21 -7.17
CA LEU A 75 -6.17 -5.85 -6.30
C LEU A 75 -6.77 -6.30 -4.99
N VAL A 76 -6.25 -7.42 -4.50
CA VAL A 76 -6.53 -7.97 -3.18
C VAL A 76 -5.21 -8.06 -2.45
N MET A 77 -5.14 -7.46 -1.27
CA MET A 77 -3.95 -7.46 -0.43
C MET A 77 -4.27 -8.00 0.95
N ASP A 78 -3.31 -8.73 1.52
CA ASP A 78 -3.27 -9.08 2.92
C ASP A 78 -2.43 -8.03 3.67
N ALA A 79 -3.10 -7.31 4.57
CA ALA A 79 -2.54 -6.22 5.36
C ALA A 79 -3.07 -6.36 6.79
N PRO A 80 -2.48 -7.25 7.62
CA PRO A 80 -2.98 -7.55 8.96
C PRO A 80 -2.89 -6.35 9.91
N GLU A 81 -1.96 -5.43 9.66
CA GLU A 81 -1.76 -4.22 10.46
C GLU A 81 -2.59 -3.02 9.96
N ALA A 82 -3.44 -3.21 8.94
CA ALA A 82 -4.30 -2.17 8.42
C ALA A 82 -5.39 -1.78 9.43
N LYS A 83 -5.58 -0.48 9.64
CA LYS A 83 -6.59 0.08 10.54
C LYS A 83 -7.66 0.80 9.74
N ARG A 84 -8.94 0.60 10.07
CA ARG A 84 -9.99 1.49 9.56
C ARG A 84 -9.91 2.82 10.27
N LEU A 85 -9.80 3.90 9.50
CA LEU A 85 -9.95 5.25 10.01
C LEU A 85 -11.44 5.51 10.22
N ASN A 86 -11.84 5.71 11.47
CA ASN A 86 -13.06 6.45 11.76
C ASN A 86 -12.84 7.92 11.33
N ALA A 87 -13.90 8.62 10.92
CA ALA A 87 -13.85 9.91 10.21
C ALA A 87 -13.30 11.11 11.01
N SER A 88 -12.37 10.92 11.94
CA SER A 88 -11.85 11.94 12.83
C SER A 88 -10.34 11.80 13.01
N ALA A 89 -9.56 12.10 11.96
CA ALA A 89 -8.25 12.76 12.10
C ALA A 89 -7.64 13.08 10.72
N PRO A 90 -7.56 14.35 10.30
CA PRO A 90 -6.47 14.81 9.47
C PRO A 90 -5.27 14.99 10.40
N SER A 91 -4.25 14.13 10.31
CA SER A 91 -2.98 14.47 10.95
C SER A 91 -1.76 13.97 10.19
N ALA A 92 -0.82 14.90 10.03
CA ALA A 92 0.60 14.75 9.76
C ALA A 92 1.04 14.21 8.38
N ALA A 93 1.11 15.14 7.41
CA ALA A 93 2.36 15.31 6.68
C ALA A 93 3.10 16.48 7.36
N GLY A 94 4.16 16.17 8.09
CA GLY A 94 5.17 17.14 8.54
C GLY A 94 6.37 17.06 7.61
#